data_AF-A0AAP8FZG9-F1
#
_entry.id   AF-A0AAP8FZG9-F1
#
_cell.length_a   1.000
_cell.length_b   1.000
_cell.length_c   1.000
_cell.angle_alpha   90.00
_cell.angle_beta   90.00
_cell.angle_gamma   90.00
#
_symmetry.space_group_name_H-M   'P 1'
#
loop_
_entity.id
_entity.type
_entity.pdbx_description
1 polymer ?
#
loop_
_entity_poly.entity_id
_entity_poly.type
_entity_poly.pdbx_seq_one_letter_code
_entity_poly.pdbx_strand_id
1 'polypeptide(L)'
;MDEASLQQRLLRIKYYLLHMAPVIYYVGASCYSNFDYLNNLSSKTKEINRSCLLEYWLESLLEKWEENDYIFVCFTDYILNSGIQTRLEEFNGKQISLGNLEEYLEFKYYQYKRLLGDTDVESLGDFSELELDNKVQKLKEKWEKISKTTVIYRGINGLSLQKSEEFIQNEDLLSKFVFDSDLSSKLYDTFGVKSNSLEEFQTSIKEYFQRDLSHLEERFLDLLNFIFLRLSDITHSDIAFSRYFGNVGLLIKLDSEKDYQNIISLSPKNYYCLVTPSKNMLENVPVDLLSKIGMAINSRMLYNGWHYMPGNFINCEQVDFSERDFYFSAVLSDVTNKDKYHHVGHVKLDINNCIRVPLTMTINGREYKALMDVRTFRRGDNEYSISDLENVIIYSKYVKVIGQAIFDIITDEKDFSFALQQVNRDNYTKNLAELKKKGY
;
A
#
# COMPACT_ATOMS: atom_id res chain seq x y z
N MET A 1 26.06 25.55 -1.30
CA MET A 1 25.19 24.85 -2.26
C MET A 1 25.18 25.70 -3.53
N ASP A 2 25.50 25.14 -4.70
CA ASP A 2 25.31 25.88 -5.95
C ASP A 2 23.81 25.94 -6.32
N GLU A 3 23.42 26.95 -7.09
CA GLU A 3 22.02 27.24 -7.42
C GLU A 3 21.35 26.11 -8.22
N ALA A 4 22.10 25.46 -9.12
CA ALA A 4 21.63 24.32 -9.90
C ALA A 4 21.32 23.10 -9.01
N SER A 5 22.16 22.83 -8.00
CA SER A 5 21.97 21.78 -7.01
C SER A 5 20.72 22.03 -6.16
N LEU A 6 20.49 23.29 -5.74
CA LEU A 6 19.29 23.65 -5.00
C LEU A 6 18.02 23.44 -5.83
N GLN A 7 18.03 23.86 -7.10
CA GLN A 7 16.89 23.69 -7.99
C GLN A 7 16.53 22.20 -8.19
N GLN A 8 17.54 21.34 -8.37
CA GLN A 8 17.33 19.89 -8.47
C GLN A 8 16.73 19.30 -7.19
N ARG A 9 17.20 19.73 -6.02
CA ARG A 9 16.64 19.31 -4.72
C ARG A 9 15.18 19.72 -4.58
N LEU A 10 14.83 20.95 -4.93
CA LEU A 10 13.46 21.45 -4.89
C LEU A 10 12.52 20.70 -5.85
N LEU A 11 12.95 20.44 -7.09
CA LEU A 11 12.16 19.67 -8.04
C LEU A 11 11.90 18.25 -7.53
N ARG A 12 12.91 17.63 -6.91
CA ARG A 12 12.76 16.33 -6.24
C ARG A 12 11.76 16.40 -5.08
N ILE A 13 11.91 17.35 -4.17
CA ILE A 13 11.00 17.55 -3.03
C ILE A 13 9.57 17.72 -3.53
N LYS A 14 9.36 18.61 -4.52
CA LYS A 14 8.05 18.84 -5.15
C LYS A 14 7.47 17.54 -5.70
N TYR A 15 8.26 16.78 -6.46
CA TYR A 15 7.82 15.49 -7.01
C TYR A 15 7.38 14.53 -5.90
N TYR A 16 8.19 14.32 -4.87
CA TYR A 16 7.82 13.39 -3.79
C TYR A 16 6.57 13.84 -3.04
N LEU A 17 6.48 15.12 -2.66
CA LEU A 17 5.35 15.65 -1.89
C LEU A 17 4.03 15.58 -2.66
N LEU A 18 4.05 15.73 -3.99
CA LEU A 18 2.84 15.61 -4.82
C LEU A 18 2.38 14.15 -4.98
N HIS A 19 3.29 13.17 -4.86
CA HIS A 19 3.01 11.76 -5.13
C HIS A 19 2.99 10.86 -3.89
N MET A 20 3.06 11.44 -2.68
CA MET A 20 2.95 10.70 -1.41
C MET A 20 1.69 11.08 -0.64
N ALA A 21 1.40 10.38 0.48
CA ALA A 21 0.29 10.78 1.33
C ALA A 21 0.53 12.21 1.86
N PRO A 22 -0.53 13.03 2.03
CA PRO A 22 -0.34 14.41 2.42
C PRO A 22 0.36 14.53 3.78
N VAL A 23 1.06 15.65 3.93
CA VAL A 23 1.97 15.91 5.04
C VAL A 23 1.57 17.15 5.82
N ILE A 24 1.87 17.16 7.12
CA ILE A 24 1.67 18.32 8.01
C ILE A 24 2.90 18.44 8.90
N TYR A 25 3.69 19.50 8.73
CA TYR A 25 4.89 19.76 9.52
C TYR A 25 4.88 21.16 10.11
N TYR A 26 5.65 21.34 11.18
CA TYR A 26 5.83 22.63 11.81
C TYR A 26 7.31 22.97 11.95
N VAL A 27 7.69 24.22 11.64
CA VAL A 27 9.02 24.77 11.93
C VAL A 27 8.82 26.05 12.72
N GLY A 28 9.06 25.99 14.02
CA GLY A 28 8.72 27.09 14.92
C GLY A 28 7.21 27.37 14.87
N ALA A 29 6.85 28.58 14.44
CA ALA A 29 5.46 29.00 14.27
C ALA A 29 4.89 28.75 12.85
N SER A 30 5.74 28.35 11.89
CA SER A 30 5.33 28.11 10.50
C SER A 30 4.79 26.69 10.34
N CYS A 31 3.70 26.53 9.57
CA CYS A 31 3.17 25.24 9.15
C CYS A 31 3.50 24.99 7.68
N TYR A 32 3.89 23.77 7.31
CA TYR A 32 4.16 23.34 5.95
C TYR A 32 3.31 22.12 5.65
N SER A 33 2.37 22.24 4.72
CA SER A 33 1.41 21.17 4.46
C SER A 33 0.87 21.19 3.02
N ASN A 34 0.53 20.00 2.52
CA ASN A 34 -0.33 19.80 1.35
C ASN A 34 -1.65 19.10 1.72
N PHE A 35 -2.02 19.13 3.00
CA PHE A 35 -3.23 18.52 3.54
C PHE A 35 -4.40 19.50 3.49
N ASP A 36 -5.32 19.27 2.55
CA ASP A 36 -6.65 19.90 2.49
C ASP A 36 -6.66 21.41 2.81
N TYR A 37 -7.31 21.82 3.91
CA TYR A 37 -7.46 23.22 4.33
C TYR A 37 -6.18 23.85 4.91
N LEU A 38 -5.15 23.06 5.18
CA LEU A 38 -3.83 23.53 5.63
C LEU A 38 -2.84 23.69 4.45
N ASN A 39 -3.26 23.37 3.23
CA ASN A 39 -2.37 23.35 2.09
C ASN A 39 -1.77 24.74 1.80
N ASN A 40 -0.44 24.81 1.88
CA ASN A 40 0.36 25.94 1.45
C ASN A 40 1.61 25.53 0.65
N LEU A 41 1.85 24.22 0.49
CA LEU A 41 3.00 23.71 -0.25
C LEU A 41 2.74 23.69 -1.76
N SER A 42 1.53 23.35 -2.20
CA SER A 42 1.22 23.23 -3.63
C SER A 42 -0.05 23.98 -4.03
N SER A 43 -0.01 24.64 -5.18
CA SER A 43 -1.19 25.20 -5.80
C SER A 43 -1.97 24.13 -6.60
N LYS A 44 -3.30 24.24 -6.63
CA LYS A 44 -4.09 23.78 -7.81
C LYS A 44 -4.35 24.93 -8.79
N THR A 45 -3.77 26.11 -8.55
CA THR A 45 -4.09 27.38 -9.21
C THR A 45 -2.83 28.04 -9.76
N LYS A 46 -2.87 28.57 -10.98
CA LYS A 46 -1.70 29.13 -11.70
C LYS A 46 -1.10 30.43 -11.13
N GLU A 47 -1.60 30.95 -10.00
CA GLU A 47 -1.07 32.18 -9.40
C GLU A 47 0.07 31.86 -8.43
N ILE A 48 1.26 32.39 -8.71
CA ILE A 48 2.44 32.26 -7.85
C ILE A 48 2.31 33.28 -6.72
N ASN A 49 2.16 32.79 -5.49
CA ASN A 49 2.20 33.61 -4.28
C ASN A 49 2.71 32.76 -3.10
N ARG A 50 2.96 33.37 -1.93
CA ARG A 50 3.44 32.64 -0.74
C ARG A 50 2.47 31.59 -0.17
N SER A 51 1.25 31.47 -0.70
CA SER A 51 0.38 30.33 -0.40
C SER A 51 0.73 29.08 -1.21
N CYS A 52 1.75 29.15 -2.08
CA CYS A 52 2.24 28.06 -2.91
C CYS A 52 3.77 27.99 -2.83
N LEU A 53 4.27 27.46 -1.71
CA LEU A 53 5.69 27.57 -1.34
C LEU A 53 6.63 26.86 -2.31
N LEU A 54 6.24 25.71 -2.88
CA LEU A 54 7.10 24.99 -3.83
C LEU A 54 7.35 25.79 -5.12
N GLU A 55 6.32 26.44 -5.67
CA GLU A 55 6.47 27.36 -6.81
C GLU A 55 7.28 28.59 -6.43
N TYR A 56 6.99 29.19 -5.27
CA TYR A 56 7.71 30.35 -4.77
C TYR A 56 9.22 30.08 -4.63
N TRP A 57 9.61 28.94 -4.05
CA TRP A 57 11.02 28.57 -3.89
C TRP A 57 11.73 28.29 -5.21
N LEU A 58 11.02 27.74 -6.22
CA LEU A 58 11.60 27.49 -7.55
C LEU A 58 11.89 28.78 -8.34
N GLU A 59 11.21 29.87 -8.03
CA GLU A 59 11.29 31.13 -8.79
C GLU A 59 11.95 32.29 -8.03
N SER A 60 12.14 32.14 -6.72
CA SER A 60 12.71 33.19 -5.87
C SER A 60 14.18 32.94 -5.52
N LEU A 61 14.94 34.04 -5.44
CA LEU A 61 16.31 34.03 -4.94
C LEU A 61 16.36 33.61 -3.46
N LEU A 62 17.41 32.88 -3.12
CA LEU A 62 17.62 32.29 -1.79
C LEU A 62 17.54 33.34 -0.67
N GLU A 63 18.10 34.53 -0.87
CA GLU A 63 18.11 35.63 0.11
C GLU A 63 16.71 36.13 0.51
N LYS A 64 15.66 35.76 -0.24
CA LYS A 64 14.26 36.11 0.06
C LYS A 64 13.55 35.09 0.94
N TRP A 65 14.15 33.91 1.14
CA TRP A 65 13.54 32.83 1.91
C TRP A 65 13.62 33.11 3.41
N GLU A 66 12.62 32.65 4.14
CA GLU A 66 12.64 32.71 5.60
C GLU A 66 13.51 31.57 6.15
N GLU A 67 14.15 31.77 7.30
CA GLU A 67 14.97 30.73 7.96
C GLU A 67 14.23 29.39 8.11
N ASN A 68 12.94 29.45 8.44
CA ASN A 68 12.09 28.26 8.56
C ASN A 68 11.94 27.49 7.24
N ASP A 69 11.94 28.19 6.10
CA ASP A 69 11.87 27.57 4.77
C ASP A 69 13.14 26.77 4.47
N TYR A 70 14.31 27.32 4.83
CA TYR A 70 15.58 26.60 4.69
C TYR A 70 15.59 25.32 5.53
N ILE A 71 15.15 25.40 6.78
CA ILE A 71 15.06 24.23 7.65
C ILE A 71 14.13 23.19 7.03
N PHE A 72 12.95 23.60 6.57
CA PHE A 72 12.00 22.69 5.92
C PHE A 72 12.61 22.00 4.69
N VAL A 73 13.21 22.77 3.78
CA VAL A 73 13.79 22.23 2.53
C VAL A 73 14.97 21.30 2.83
N CYS A 74 15.90 21.71 3.68
CA CYS A 74 17.06 20.88 4.07
C CYS A 74 16.61 19.59 4.76
N PHE A 75 15.70 19.70 5.74
CA PHE A 75 15.15 18.55 6.46
C PHE A 75 14.51 17.55 5.50
N THR A 76 13.63 18.05 4.62
CA THR A 76 12.88 17.22 3.68
C THR A 76 13.82 16.52 2.71
N ASP A 77 14.82 17.23 2.20
CA ASP A 77 15.81 16.68 1.29
C ASP A 77 16.60 15.53 1.93
N TYR A 78 17.14 15.74 3.14
CA TYR A 78 17.92 14.70 3.83
C TYR A 78 17.08 13.47 4.17
N ILE A 79 15.84 13.66 4.64
CA ILE A 79 14.96 12.53 4.96
C ILE A 79 14.63 11.71 3.70
N LEU A 80 14.31 12.35 2.58
CA LEU A 80 14.00 11.67 1.31
C LEU A 80 15.17 10.83 0.78
N ASN A 81 16.41 11.27 1.04
CA ASN A 81 17.60 10.52 0.60
C ASN A 81 18.01 9.40 1.57
N SER A 82 17.41 9.33 2.75
CA SER A 82 17.87 8.44 3.83
C SER A 82 17.27 7.02 3.79
N GLY A 83 16.28 6.77 2.94
CA GLY A 83 15.62 5.46 2.85
C GLY A 83 14.45 5.43 1.87
N ILE A 84 13.33 4.82 2.26
CA ILE A 84 12.14 4.69 1.40
C ILE A 84 11.47 6.04 1.11
N GLN A 85 10.85 6.14 -0.07
CA GLN A 85 10.17 7.34 -0.56
C GLN A 85 9.09 7.92 0.37
N THR A 86 8.51 7.10 1.27
CA THR A 86 7.46 7.51 2.20
C THR A 86 7.96 7.87 3.59
N ARG A 87 9.29 7.94 3.81
CA ARG A 87 9.85 8.19 5.15
C ARG A 87 9.45 9.53 5.76
N LEU A 88 9.19 10.52 4.92
CA LEU A 88 8.65 11.82 5.32
C LEU A 88 7.36 11.70 6.15
N GLU A 89 6.53 10.68 5.91
CA GLU A 89 5.28 10.44 6.65
C GLU A 89 5.51 10.13 8.15
N GLU A 90 6.76 9.87 8.58
CA GLU A 90 7.12 9.69 10.00
C GLU A 90 7.12 10.98 10.82
N PHE A 91 7.06 12.14 10.14
CA PHE A 91 7.11 13.45 10.76
C PHE A 91 5.76 14.18 10.77
N ASN A 92 4.70 13.53 10.27
CA ASN A 92 3.36 14.12 10.28
C ASN A 92 2.93 14.52 11.69
N GLY A 93 2.46 15.76 11.81
CA GLY A 93 2.02 16.37 13.06
C GLY A 93 3.16 16.78 14.01
N LYS A 94 4.43 16.82 13.55
CA LYS A 94 5.58 17.14 14.40
C LYS A 94 6.25 18.47 14.06
N GLN A 95 6.97 19.01 15.05
CA GLN A 95 8.00 20.01 14.84
C GLN A 95 9.21 19.35 14.15
N ILE A 96 9.75 20.00 13.13
CA ILE A 96 10.97 19.57 12.43
C ILE A 96 12.05 20.64 12.61
N SER A 97 13.30 20.21 12.76
CA SER A 97 14.47 21.06 12.93
C SER A 97 15.73 20.32 12.46
N LEU A 98 16.84 21.03 12.29
CA LEU A 98 18.09 20.36 11.95
C LEU A 98 18.62 19.49 13.09
N GLY A 99 18.34 19.87 14.35
CA GLY A 99 18.70 19.04 15.51
C GLY A 99 17.95 17.71 15.53
N ASN A 100 16.63 17.74 15.30
CA ASN A 100 15.85 16.49 15.31
C ASN A 100 16.04 15.64 14.04
N LEU A 101 16.51 16.23 12.93
CA LEU A 101 17.00 15.49 11.79
C LEU A 101 18.18 14.59 12.20
N GLU A 102 19.18 15.16 12.85
CA GLU A 102 20.37 14.44 13.27
C GLU A 102 20.04 13.33 14.28
N GLU A 103 19.27 13.66 15.33
CA GLU A 103 18.79 12.67 16.31
C GLU A 103 18.03 11.51 15.64
N TYR A 104 17.20 11.81 14.64
CA TYR A 104 16.46 10.79 13.92
C TYR A 104 17.35 9.88 13.08
N LEU A 105 18.34 10.44 12.36
CA LEU A 105 19.27 9.66 11.55
C LEU A 105 20.07 8.70 12.44
N GLU A 106 20.53 9.16 13.60
CA GLU A 106 21.23 8.33 14.58
C GLU A 106 20.32 7.25 15.17
N PHE A 107 19.13 7.63 15.62
CA PHE A 107 18.15 6.69 16.15
C PHE A 107 17.87 5.53 15.17
N LYS A 108 17.58 5.85 13.91
CA LYS A 108 17.32 4.85 12.87
C LYS A 108 18.55 4.01 12.55
N TYR A 109 19.72 4.62 12.48
CA TYR A 109 20.96 3.88 12.24
C TYR A 109 21.20 2.82 13.31
N TYR A 110 21.11 3.19 14.59
CA TYR A 110 21.32 2.24 15.69
C TYR A 110 20.18 1.23 15.82
N GLN A 111 18.94 1.59 15.45
CA GLN A 111 17.84 0.65 15.33
C GLN A 111 18.14 -0.43 14.27
N TYR A 112 18.57 -0.04 13.07
CA TYR A 112 18.93 -0.99 12.01
C TYR A 112 20.15 -1.82 12.36
N LYS A 113 21.17 -1.21 12.96
CA LYS A 113 22.34 -1.94 13.45
C LYS A 113 21.95 -3.04 14.44
N ARG A 114 21.05 -2.74 15.38
CA ARG A 114 20.55 -3.73 16.34
C ARG A 114 19.81 -4.87 15.65
N LEU A 115 19.00 -4.56 14.63
CA LEU A 115 18.26 -5.56 13.86
C LEU A 115 19.16 -6.44 12.98
N LEU A 116 20.24 -5.89 12.42
CA LEU A 116 21.24 -6.66 11.66
C LEU A 116 22.11 -7.56 12.57
N GLY A 117 22.29 -7.18 13.84
CA GLY A 117 23.08 -7.95 14.80
C GLY A 117 24.49 -8.25 14.28
N ASP A 118 24.92 -9.51 14.40
CA ASP A 118 26.26 -9.98 14.02
C ASP A 118 26.53 -9.94 12.49
N THR A 119 25.50 -9.71 11.67
CA THR A 119 25.66 -9.57 10.22
C THR A 119 26.22 -8.20 9.81
N ASP A 120 26.26 -7.24 10.74
CA ASP A 120 26.85 -5.92 10.52
C ASP A 120 28.35 -5.93 10.87
N VAL A 121 29.19 -6.28 9.91
CA VAL A 121 30.65 -6.46 10.07
C VAL A 121 31.43 -5.12 10.08
N GLU A 122 30.75 -3.97 9.96
CA GLU A 122 31.38 -2.66 9.90
C GLU A 122 31.99 -2.23 11.26
N SER A 123 33.29 -1.90 11.26
CA SER A 123 33.97 -1.36 12.44
C SER A 123 33.53 0.09 12.74
N LEU A 124 33.48 0.41 14.03
CA LEU A 124 33.09 1.69 14.61
C LEU A 124 34.07 2.82 14.20
N GLY A 125 33.81 3.49 13.09
CA GLY A 125 33.81 4.95 13.16
C GLY A 125 32.53 5.36 13.87
N ASP A 126 32.57 6.37 14.73
CA ASP A 126 31.36 6.81 15.41
C ASP A 126 30.41 7.41 14.37
N PHE A 127 29.23 6.80 14.18
CA PHE A 127 28.23 7.32 13.25
C PHE A 127 27.84 8.75 13.62
N SER A 128 27.88 9.09 14.91
CA SER A 128 27.60 10.43 15.41
C SER A 128 28.57 11.49 14.89
N GLU A 129 29.81 11.13 14.58
CA GLU A 129 30.86 12.03 14.06
C GLU A 129 30.79 12.25 12.54
N LEU A 130 29.90 11.55 11.83
CA LEU A 130 29.77 11.69 10.39
C LEU A 130 29.03 12.96 9.99
N GLU A 131 29.48 13.60 8.92
CA GLU A 131 28.71 14.65 8.23
C GLU A 131 27.33 14.14 7.75
N LEU A 132 26.33 15.02 7.71
CA LEU A 132 24.94 14.66 7.38
C LEU A 132 24.81 13.90 6.05
N ASP A 133 25.52 14.32 5.00
CA ASP A 133 25.51 13.64 3.69
C ASP A 133 25.95 12.17 3.84
N ASN A 134 26.97 11.89 4.66
CA ASN A 134 27.45 10.54 4.93
C ASN A 134 26.51 9.77 5.86
N LYS A 135 25.90 10.43 6.86
CA LYS A 135 24.87 9.81 7.74
C LYS A 135 23.71 9.28 6.89
N VAL A 136 23.23 10.08 5.93
CA VAL A 136 22.11 9.73 5.06
C VAL A 136 22.43 8.56 4.12
N GLN A 137 23.60 8.56 3.47
CA GLN A 137 24.01 7.44 2.60
C GLN A 137 24.13 6.13 3.39
N LYS A 138 24.83 6.14 4.52
CA LYS A 138 24.97 4.95 5.37
C LYS A 138 23.63 4.45 5.89
N LEU A 139 22.72 5.37 6.26
CA LEU A 139 21.39 4.98 6.72
C LEU A 139 20.59 4.29 5.61
N LYS A 140 20.67 4.80 4.38
CA LYS A 140 20.02 4.21 3.21
C LYS A 140 20.55 2.80 2.93
N GLU A 141 21.86 2.62 2.93
CA GLU A 141 22.50 1.30 2.74
C GLU A 141 22.06 0.29 3.79
N LYS A 142 21.96 0.69 5.07
CA LYS A 142 21.47 -0.18 6.13
C LYS A 142 19.98 -0.51 5.98
N TRP A 143 19.16 0.46 5.58
CA TRP A 143 17.74 0.22 5.30
C TRP A 143 17.57 -0.81 4.17
N GLU A 144 18.35 -0.71 3.09
CA GLU A 144 18.31 -1.68 1.99
C GLU A 144 18.71 -3.09 2.44
N LYS A 145 19.65 -3.23 3.38
CA LYS A 145 20.01 -4.53 4.00
C LYS A 145 18.83 -5.06 4.83
N ILE A 146 18.30 -4.26 5.76
CA ILE A 146 17.18 -4.64 6.64
C ILE A 146 15.92 -5.02 5.85
N SER A 147 15.60 -4.31 4.77
CA SER A 147 14.42 -4.62 3.95
C SER A 147 14.43 -6.01 3.29
N LYS A 148 15.60 -6.68 3.28
CA LYS A 148 15.76 -8.04 2.72
C LYS A 148 15.75 -9.12 3.79
N THR A 149 16.01 -8.77 5.04
CA THR A 149 16.22 -9.71 6.16
C THR A 149 15.21 -9.55 7.28
N THR A 150 14.32 -8.56 7.21
CA THR A 150 13.34 -8.29 8.26
C THR A 150 12.02 -7.84 7.64
N VAL A 151 10.90 -8.31 8.21
CA VAL A 151 9.58 -7.83 7.80
C VAL A 151 9.36 -6.45 8.38
N ILE A 152 9.28 -5.47 7.49
CA ILE A 152 8.99 -4.07 7.81
C ILE A 152 7.52 -3.78 7.54
N TYR A 153 6.84 -3.12 8.48
CA TYR A 153 5.50 -2.59 8.28
C TYR A 153 5.40 -1.15 8.79
N ARG A 154 4.26 -0.51 8.53
CA ARG A 154 3.95 0.84 9.02
C ARG A 154 2.91 0.80 10.11
N GLY A 155 3.25 1.30 11.29
CA GLY A 155 2.22 1.72 12.25
C GLY A 155 1.62 3.05 11.78
N ILE A 156 0.31 3.21 11.84
CA ILE A 156 -0.37 4.44 11.46
C ILE A 156 -1.26 4.89 12.62
N ASN A 157 -1.01 6.10 13.10
CA ASN A 157 -1.88 6.76 14.05
C ASN A 157 -2.89 7.64 13.29
N GLY A 158 -4.15 7.19 13.23
CA GLY A 158 -5.21 7.88 12.50
C GLY A 158 -5.57 9.27 13.03
N LEU A 159 -5.21 9.61 14.28
CA LEU A 159 -5.42 10.95 14.85
C LEU A 159 -4.40 11.96 14.34
N SER A 160 -3.12 11.58 14.30
CA SER A 160 -2.02 12.49 13.91
C SER A 160 -1.61 12.33 12.44
N LEU A 161 -2.14 11.31 11.74
CA LEU A 161 -1.69 10.85 10.43
C LEU A 161 -0.22 10.44 10.39
N GLN A 162 0.41 10.33 11.57
CA GLN A 162 1.79 9.95 11.70
C GLN A 162 1.92 8.47 11.42
N LYS A 163 2.87 8.14 10.56
CA LYS A 163 3.28 6.76 10.33
C LYS A 163 4.58 6.46 11.05
N SER A 164 4.83 5.22 11.40
CA SER A 164 6.07 4.75 12.02
C SER A 164 6.56 3.54 11.26
N GLU A 165 7.86 3.43 11.01
CA GLU A 165 8.44 2.16 10.57
C GLU A 165 8.59 1.22 11.77
N GLU A 166 8.03 0.02 11.64
CA GLU A 166 8.02 -1.00 12.67
C GLU A 166 8.42 -2.37 12.08
N PHE A 167 8.77 -3.32 12.95
CA PHE A 167 9.44 -4.55 12.55
C PHE A 167 8.81 -5.77 13.21
N ILE A 168 8.66 -6.85 12.45
CA ILE A 168 8.25 -8.16 12.97
C ILE A 168 9.47 -9.06 13.06
N GLN A 169 9.68 -9.67 14.23
CA GLN A 169 10.75 -10.64 14.50
C GLN A 169 10.30 -12.05 14.12
N ASN A 170 9.98 -12.24 12.83
CA ASN A 170 9.53 -13.51 12.29
C ASN A 170 10.01 -13.65 10.84
N GLU A 171 11.16 -14.31 10.66
CA GLU A 171 11.83 -14.44 9.36
C GLU A 171 11.06 -15.32 8.38
N ASP A 172 10.22 -16.26 8.87
CA ASP A 172 9.39 -17.10 8.03
C ASP A 172 8.43 -16.26 7.17
N LEU A 173 8.05 -15.07 7.64
CA LEU A 173 7.20 -14.15 6.90
C LEU A 173 7.89 -13.52 5.68
N LEU A 174 9.22 -13.58 5.55
CA LEU A 174 9.95 -13.15 4.35
C LEU A 174 9.85 -14.15 3.19
N SER A 175 9.54 -15.42 3.49
CA SER A 175 9.34 -16.45 2.48
C SER A 175 8.23 -16.07 1.50
N LYS A 176 8.30 -16.57 0.25
CA LYS A 176 7.23 -16.36 -0.73
C LYS A 176 5.92 -17.06 -0.36
N PHE A 177 5.98 -18.06 0.52
CA PHE A 177 4.86 -18.88 0.95
C PHE A 177 5.13 -19.44 2.35
N VAL A 178 4.11 -19.41 3.21
CA VAL A 178 4.14 -19.98 4.56
C VAL A 178 3.05 -21.02 4.64
N PHE A 179 3.42 -22.25 5.01
CA PHE A 179 2.47 -23.35 5.14
C PHE A 179 1.61 -23.16 6.39
N ASP A 180 0.30 -23.08 6.20
CA ASP A 180 -0.72 -23.15 7.26
C ASP A 180 -1.48 -24.48 7.13
N SER A 181 -1.33 -25.34 8.13
CA SER A 181 -1.90 -26.70 8.10
C SER A 181 -3.42 -26.72 8.20
N ASP A 182 -4.02 -25.82 8.98
CA ASP A 182 -5.48 -25.72 9.13
C ASP A 182 -6.11 -25.20 7.83
N LEU A 183 -5.55 -24.14 7.25
CA LEU A 183 -5.98 -23.61 5.96
C LEU A 183 -5.80 -24.64 4.85
N SER A 184 -4.65 -25.32 4.80
CA SER A 184 -4.38 -26.34 3.78
C SER A 184 -5.37 -27.50 3.83
N SER A 185 -5.69 -28.01 5.03
CA SER A 185 -6.70 -29.06 5.19
C SER A 185 -8.06 -28.61 4.66
N LYS A 186 -8.51 -27.41 5.05
CA LYS A 186 -9.83 -26.92 4.67
C LYS A 186 -9.94 -26.56 3.19
N LEU A 187 -8.85 -26.08 2.57
CA LEU A 187 -8.76 -25.88 1.12
C LEU A 187 -8.92 -27.20 0.37
N TYR A 188 -8.27 -28.25 0.87
CA TYR A 188 -8.40 -29.59 0.29
C TYR A 188 -9.81 -30.14 0.45
N ASP A 189 -10.39 -30.07 1.65
CA ASP A 189 -11.72 -30.62 1.93
C ASP A 189 -12.83 -29.89 1.14
N THR A 190 -12.69 -28.57 0.96
CA THR A 190 -13.73 -27.74 0.32
C THR A 190 -13.58 -27.70 -1.21
N PHE A 191 -12.35 -27.60 -1.73
CA PHE A 191 -12.10 -27.35 -3.16
C PHE A 191 -11.26 -28.45 -3.83
N GLY A 192 -10.72 -29.40 -3.07
CA GLY A 192 -9.72 -30.36 -3.56
C GLY A 192 -8.38 -29.71 -3.90
N VAL A 193 -8.10 -28.52 -3.32
CA VAL A 193 -6.88 -27.74 -3.57
C VAL A 193 -5.82 -28.10 -2.54
N LYS A 194 -4.63 -28.50 -3.01
CA LYS A 194 -3.50 -28.85 -2.15
C LYS A 194 -2.59 -27.64 -1.96
N SER A 195 -2.01 -27.46 -0.76
CA SER A 195 -1.17 -26.30 -0.48
C SER A 195 -0.02 -26.57 0.49
N ASN A 196 0.58 -27.77 0.45
CA ASN A 196 1.68 -28.13 1.35
C ASN A 196 3.01 -27.44 1.00
N SER A 197 3.14 -26.95 -0.24
CA SER A 197 4.25 -26.12 -0.70
C SER A 197 3.75 -25.08 -1.71
N LEU A 198 4.59 -24.09 -2.02
CA LEU A 198 4.27 -23.08 -3.05
C LEU A 198 4.01 -23.73 -4.42
N GLU A 199 4.89 -24.65 -4.84
CA GLU A 199 4.79 -25.32 -6.14
C GLU A 199 3.54 -26.19 -6.25
N GLU A 200 3.23 -26.94 -5.18
CA GLU A 200 2.01 -27.75 -5.13
C GLU A 200 0.77 -26.86 -5.17
N PHE A 201 0.77 -25.74 -4.44
CA PHE A 201 -0.34 -24.80 -4.43
C PHE A 201 -0.56 -24.16 -5.79
N GLN A 202 0.49 -23.66 -6.44
CA GLN A 202 0.42 -23.09 -7.78
C GLN A 202 -0.15 -24.10 -8.79
N THR A 203 0.35 -25.34 -8.76
CA THR A 203 -0.13 -26.41 -9.66
C THR A 203 -1.60 -26.73 -9.39
N SER A 204 -1.97 -26.93 -8.12
CA SER A 204 -3.33 -27.32 -7.74
C SER A 204 -4.36 -26.22 -8.04
N ILE A 205 -3.99 -24.94 -7.89
CA ILE A 205 -4.83 -23.81 -8.27
C ILE A 205 -5.04 -23.75 -9.78
N LYS A 206 -3.96 -23.91 -10.58
CA LYS A 206 -4.07 -23.93 -12.04
C LYS A 206 -4.99 -25.05 -12.51
N GLU A 207 -4.82 -26.26 -11.97
CA GLU A 207 -5.72 -27.39 -12.24
C GLU A 207 -7.17 -27.10 -11.83
N TYR A 208 -7.38 -26.51 -10.65
CA TYR A 208 -8.72 -26.18 -10.14
C TYR A 208 -9.48 -25.23 -11.08
N PHE A 209 -8.79 -24.22 -11.62
CA PHE A 209 -9.37 -23.27 -12.57
C PHE A 209 -9.53 -23.85 -13.97
N GLN A 210 -8.56 -24.62 -14.47
CA GLN A 210 -8.61 -25.22 -15.81
C GLN A 210 -9.64 -26.35 -15.95
N ARG A 211 -10.15 -26.90 -14.85
CA ARG A 211 -11.27 -27.88 -14.88
C ARG A 211 -12.48 -27.36 -15.64
N ASP A 212 -12.78 -26.07 -15.51
CA ASP A 212 -13.88 -25.44 -16.22
C ASP A 212 -13.68 -23.91 -16.31
N LEU A 213 -13.12 -23.47 -17.43
CA LEU A 213 -12.86 -22.05 -17.71
C LEU A 213 -14.15 -21.23 -17.85
N SER A 214 -15.30 -21.86 -18.16
CA SER A 214 -16.56 -21.12 -18.27
C SER A 214 -17.07 -20.58 -16.92
N HIS A 215 -16.60 -21.18 -15.81
CA HIS A 215 -16.86 -20.76 -14.43
C HIS A 215 -15.64 -20.16 -13.74
N LEU A 216 -14.65 -19.66 -14.51
CA LEU A 216 -13.39 -19.15 -13.96
C LEU A 216 -13.59 -18.04 -12.91
N GLU A 217 -14.43 -17.04 -13.22
CA GLU A 217 -14.72 -15.95 -12.29
C GLU A 217 -15.38 -16.45 -11.00
N GLU A 218 -16.40 -17.30 -11.11
CA GLU A 218 -17.11 -17.85 -9.95
C GLU A 218 -16.17 -18.63 -9.02
N ARG A 219 -15.36 -19.53 -9.60
CA ARG A 219 -14.35 -20.32 -8.88
C ARG A 219 -13.31 -19.44 -8.20
N PHE A 220 -12.86 -18.40 -8.89
CA PHE A 220 -11.91 -17.44 -8.35
C PHE A 220 -12.47 -16.69 -7.14
N LEU A 221 -13.68 -16.14 -7.27
CA LEU A 221 -14.33 -15.38 -6.21
C LEU A 221 -14.70 -16.27 -5.01
N ASP A 222 -15.13 -17.51 -5.23
CA ASP A 222 -15.44 -18.46 -4.16
C ASP A 222 -14.22 -18.81 -3.32
N LEU A 223 -13.09 -19.08 -3.96
CA LEU A 223 -11.86 -19.41 -3.26
C LEU A 223 -11.35 -18.21 -2.43
N LEU A 224 -11.46 -16.99 -2.96
CA LEU A 224 -11.11 -15.77 -2.23
C LEU A 224 -12.06 -15.50 -1.07
N ASN A 225 -13.38 -15.65 -1.27
CA ASN A 225 -14.36 -15.50 -0.20
C ASN A 225 -14.09 -16.49 0.95
N PHE A 226 -13.77 -17.74 0.62
CA PHE A 226 -13.38 -18.74 1.61
C PHE A 226 -12.17 -18.28 2.45
N ILE A 227 -11.10 -17.80 1.79
CA ILE A 227 -9.91 -17.30 2.49
C ILE A 227 -10.25 -16.08 3.35
N PHE A 228 -11.05 -15.14 2.85
CA PHE A 228 -11.40 -13.92 3.57
C PHE A 228 -12.34 -14.16 4.76
N LEU A 229 -13.25 -15.12 4.67
CA LEU A 229 -14.06 -15.55 5.82
C LEU A 229 -13.16 -16.13 6.92
N ARG A 230 -12.25 -17.04 6.55
CA ARG A 230 -11.28 -17.63 7.48
C ARG A 230 -10.35 -16.58 8.09
N LEU A 231 -9.83 -15.66 7.28
CA LEU A 231 -9.00 -14.55 7.74
C LEU A 231 -9.76 -13.67 8.73
N SER A 232 -11.03 -13.38 8.45
CA SER A 232 -11.89 -12.60 9.35
C SER A 232 -12.10 -13.31 10.68
N ASP A 233 -12.29 -14.64 10.67
CA ASP A 233 -12.46 -15.43 11.89
C ASP A 233 -11.20 -15.39 12.78
N ILE A 234 -10.01 -15.66 12.21
CA ILE A 234 -8.76 -15.74 12.97
C ILE A 234 -8.25 -14.38 13.46
N THR A 235 -8.57 -13.32 12.73
CA THR A 235 -8.18 -11.94 13.10
C THR A 235 -9.31 -11.17 13.76
N HIS A 236 -10.45 -11.81 14.05
CA HIS A 236 -11.65 -11.16 14.58
C HIS A 236 -12.03 -9.88 13.81
N SER A 237 -11.87 -9.90 12.49
CA SER A 237 -12.18 -8.75 11.63
C SER A 237 -13.64 -8.75 11.24
N ASP A 238 -14.23 -7.57 11.06
CA ASP A 238 -15.61 -7.45 10.60
C ASP A 238 -15.71 -7.66 9.09
N ILE A 239 -14.71 -7.19 8.34
CA ILE A 239 -14.63 -7.37 6.90
C ILE A 239 -13.17 -7.66 6.52
N ALA A 240 -13.00 -8.62 5.62
CA ALA A 240 -11.78 -8.83 4.85
C ALA A 240 -12.07 -8.62 3.37
N PHE A 241 -11.14 -8.01 2.65
CA PHE A 241 -11.35 -7.65 1.25
C PHE A 241 -10.04 -7.51 0.51
N SER A 242 -10.14 -7.52 -0.82
CA SER A 242 -9.01 -7.26 -1.68
C SER A 242 -9.44 -6.52 -2.92
N ARG A 243 -8.53 -5.70 -3.45
CA ARG A 243 -8.68 -5.07 -4.76
C ARG A 243 -7.86 -5.79 -5.81
N TYR A 244 -8.33 -5.70 -7.05
CA TYR A 244 -7.78 -6.38 -8.21
C TYR A 244 -7.83 -5.45 -9.43
N PHE A 245 -7.08 -5.83 -10.46
CA PHE A 245 -7.39 -5.34 -11.80
C PHE A 245 -8.58 -6.15 -12.33
N GLY A 246 -9.69 -5.49 -12.62
CA GLY A 246 -10.92 -6.15 -13.06
C GLY A 246 -10.84 -6.59 -14.51
N ASN A 247 -10.33 -5.72 -15.40
CA ASN A 247 -10.22 -6.01 -16.82
C ASN A 247 -8.88 -6.70 -17.16
N VAL A 248 -8.68 -7.89 -16.61
CA VAL A 248 -7.39 -8.61 -16.63
C VAL A 248 -6.84 -8.78 -18.05
N GLY A 249 -7.68 -9.23 -18.99
CA GLY A 249 -7.27 -9.44 -20.39
C GLY A 249 -6.76 -8.16 -21.05
N LEU A 250 -7.43 -7.02 -20.82
CA LEU A 250 -7.00 -5.73 -21.33
C LEU A 250 -5.62 -5.32 -20.78
N LEU A 251 -5.35 -5.53 -19.49
CA LEU A 251 -4.04 -5.19 -18.90
C LEU A 251 -2.92 -6.03 -19.50
N ILE A 252 -3.13 -7.36 -19.62
CA ILE A 252 -2.15 -8.28 -20.21
C ILE A 252 -1.84 -7.85 -21.64
N LYS A 253 -2.88 -7.55 -22.42
CA LYS A 253 -2.75 -7.09 -23.81
C LYS A 253 -1.92 -5.80 -23.89
N LEU A 254 -2.31 -4.75 -23.18
CA LEU A 254 -1.61 -3.45 -23.23
C LEU A 254 -0.17 -3.56 -22.75
N ASP A 255 0.10 -4.35 -21.71
CA ASP A 255 1.47 -4.58 -21.23
C ASP A 255 2.32 -5.33 -22.27
N SER A 256 1.74 -6.33 -22.96
CA SER A 256 2.43 -7.07 -24.02
C SER A 256 2.78 -6.18 -25.22
N GLU A 257 1.92 -5.20 -25.51
CA GLU A 257 2.10 -4.18 -26.56
C GLU A 257 3.01 -3.02 -26.10
N LYS A 258 3.44 -3.02 -24.82
CA LYS A 258 4.18 -1.94 -24.16
C LYS A 258 3.46 -0.58 -24.17
N ASP A 259 2.14 -0.61 -24.27
CA ASP A 259 1.27 0.57 -24.34
C ASP A 259 0.92 1.10 -22.94
N TYR A 260 1.95 1.53 -22.23
CA TYR A 260 1.83 1.95 -20.83
C TYR A 260 1.06 3.27 -20.66
N GLN A 261 1.09 4.14 -21.68
CA GLN A 261 0.30 5.38 -21.67
C GLN A 261 -1.19 5.06 -21.60
N ASN A 262 -1.66 4.08 -22.37
CA ASN A 262 -3.06 3.65 -22.29
C ASN A 262 -3.37 2.97 -20.96
N ILE A 263 -2.44 2.20 -20.38
CA ILE A 263 -2.64 1.60 -19.03
C ILE A 263 -2.91 2.68 -17.98
N ILE A 264 -2.09 3.74 -17.91
CA ILE A 264 -2.25 4.79 -16.89
C ILE A 264 -3.47 5.68 -17.13
N SER A 265 -3.98 5.70 -18.36
CA SER A 265 -5.17 6.45 -18.78
C SER A 265 -6.49 5.69 -18.51
N LEU A 266 -6.42 4.43 -18.09
CA LEU A 266 -7.60 3.63 -17.77
C LEU A 266 -8.37 4.22 -16.58
N SER A 267 -9.70 4.27 -16.69
CA SER A 267 -10.57 4.76 -15.62
C SER A 267 -10.75 3.73 -14.48
N PRO A 268 -11.24 4.15 -13.29
CA PRO A 268 -11.54 3.26 -12.17
C PRO A 268 -12.42 2.03 -12.48
N LYS A 269 -13.24 2.07 -13.54
CA LYS A 269 -14.09 0.93 -13.97
C LYS A 269 -13.32 -0.33 -14.40
N ASN A 270 -12.01 -0.21 -14.65
CA ASN A 270 -11.15 -1.35 -15.01
C ASN A 270 -10.58 -2.06 -13.79
N TYR A 271 -10.84 -1.56 -12.58
CA TYR A 271 -10.44 -2.16 -11.32
C TYR A 271 -11.62 -2.89 -10.71
N TYR A 272 -11.35 -3.74 -9.73
CA TYR A 272 -12.35 -4.54 -9.03
C TYR A 272 -12.03 -4.60 -7.53
N CYS A 273 -13.05 -4.80 -6.68
CA CYS A 273 -12.85 -5.09 -5.28
C CYS A 273 -13.85 -6.15 -4.80
N LEU A 274 -13.32 -7.24 -4.24
CA LEU A 274 -14.11 -8.24 -3.54
C LEU A 274 -14.18 -7.86 -2.07
N VAL A 275 -15.39 -7.60 -1.56
CA VAL A 275 -15.63 -7.25 -0.16
C VAL A 275 -16.40 -8.35 0.54
N THR A 276 -15.76 -9.00 1.52
CA THR A 276 -16.29 -10.19 2.21
C THR A 276 -16.53 -9.89 3.68
N PRO A 277 -17.79 -9.65 4.11
CA PRO A 277 -18.11 -9.51 5.53
C PRO A 277 -17.91 -10.82 6.28
N SER A 278 -17.53 -10.72 7.55
CA SER A 278 -17.39 -11.87 8.44
C SER A 278 -18.72 -12.57 8.70
N LYS A 279 -18.67 -13.81 9.19
CA LYS A 279 -19.87 -14.59 9.58
C LYS A 279 -20.73 -13.80 10.57
N ASN A 280 -20.10 -13.20 11.57
CA ASN A 280 -20.77 -12.35 12.56
C ASN A 280 -21.51 -11.17 11.91
N MET A 281 -20.90 -10.50 10.93
CA MET A 281 -21.54 -9.39 10.21
C MET A 281 -22.71 -9.88 9.34
N LEU A 282 -22.55 -11.00 8.63
CA LEU A 282 -23.62 -11.61 7.81
C LEU A 282 -24.85 -12.06 8.64
N GLU A 283 -24.63 -12.43 9.89
CA GLU A 283 -25.69 -12.84 10.82
C GLU A 283 -26.38 -11.65 11.47
N ASN A 284 -25.61 -10.65 11.93
CA ASN A 284 -26.10 -9.62 12.85
C ASN A 284 -26.35 -8.26 12.21
N VAL A 285 -25.89 -8.01 10.97
CA VAL A 285 -26.08 -6.73 10.29
C VAL A 285 -27.12 -6.85 9.17
N PRO A 286 -28.10 -5.92 9.08
CA PRO A 286 -29.08 -5.92 7.99
C PRO A 286 -28.41 -5.89 6.62
N VAL A 287 -28.90 -6.73 5.69
CA VAL A 287 -28.33 -6.87 4.34
C VAL A 287 -28.25 -5.53 3.59
N ASP A 288 -29.25 -4.65 3.75
CA ASP A 288 -29.23 -3.32 3.14
C ASP A 288 -28.04 -2.46 3.62
N LEU A 289 -27.70 -2.55 4.90
CA LEU A 289 -26.59 -1.82 5.49
C LEU A 289 -25.25 -2.44 5.06
N LEU A 290 -25.12 -3.76 5.08
CA LEU A 290 -23.94 -4.46 4.54
C LEU A 290 -23.69 -4.10 3.08
N SER A 291 -24.75 -4.02 2.28
CA SER A 291 -24.67 -3.66 0.87
C SER A 291 -24.12 -2.24 0.69
N LYS A 292 -24.60 -1.27 1.50
CA LYS A 292 -24.05 0.11 1.48
C LYS A 292 -22.59 0.16 1.91
N ILE A 293 -22.21 -0.59 2.94
CA ILE A 293 -20.83 -0.69 3.42
C ILE A 293 -19.92 -1.23 2.32
N GLY A 294 -20.29 -2.38 1.73
CA GLY A 294 -19.52 -3.00 0.68
C GLY A 294 -19.38 -2.11 -0.56
N MET A 295 -20.43 -1.42 -0.96
CA MET A 295 -20.36 -0.47 -2.08
C MET A 295 -19.46 0.74 -1.79
N ALA A 296 -19.48 1.28 -0.56
CA ALA A 296 -18.58 2.36 -0.18
C ALA A 296 -17.11 1.93 -0.22
N ILE A 297 -16.81 0.73 0.29
CA ILE A 297 -15.46 0.14 0.23
C ILE A 297 -15.05 -0.08 -1.22
N ASN A 298 -15.91 -0.70 -2.03
CA ASN A 298 -15.64 -0.98 -3.44
C ASN A 298 -15.25 0.30 -4.19
N SER A 299 -16.09 1.34 -4.15
CA SER A 299 -15.81 2.61 -4.83
C SER A 299 -14.48 3.24 -4.38
N ARG A 300 -14.19 3.24 -3.08
CA ARG A 300 -12.93 3.77 -2.55
C ARG A 300 -11.72 2.95 -3.02
N MET A 301 -11.86 1.63 -3.15
CA MET A 301 -10.79 0.75 -3.58
C MET A 301 -10.52 0.81 -5.09
N LEU A 302 -11.56 1.01 -5.91
CA LEU A 302 -11.37 1.25 -7.35
C LEU A 302 -10.57 2.53 -7.59
N TYR A 303 -10.87 3.59 -6.82
CA TYR A 303 -10.11 4.83 -6.84
C TYR A 303 -8.64 4.62 -6.41
N ASN A 304 -8.38 3.84 -5.35
CA ASN A 304 -7.02 3.50 -4.93
C ASN A 304 -6.24 2.76 -6.03
N GLY A 305 -6.86 1.74 -6.65
CA GLY A 305 -6.22 1.00 -7.74
C GLY A 305 -5.83 1.92 -8.89
N TRP A 306 -6.76 2.78 -9.30
CA TRP A 306 -6.51 3.79 -10.32
C TRP A 306 -5.37 4.75 -9.97
N HIS A 307 -5.30 5.21 -8.71
CA HIS A 307 -4.26 6.13 -8.22
C HIS A 307 -2.87 5.51 -8.10
N TYR A 308 -2.76 4.21 -7.78
CA TYR A 308 -1.45 3.56 -7.61
C TYR A 308 -0.87 3.04 -8.92
N MET A 309 -1.69 2.74 -9.93
CA MET A 309 -1.20 2.17 -11.18
C MET A 309 -0.07 2.98 -11.84
N PRO A 310 -0.14 4.32 -11.96
CA PRO A 310 0.93 5.10 -12.60
C PRO A 310 2.29 4.99 -11.89
N GLY A 311 2.29 4.74 -10.56
CA GLY A 311 3.50 4.54 -9.77
C GLY A 311 4.38 3.37 -10.25
N ASN A 312 3.85 2.46 -11.07
CA ASN A 312 4.60 1.34 -11.66
C ASN A 312 5.40 1.73 -12.92
N PHE A 313 5.20 2.94 -13.45
CA PHE A 313 5.77 3.39 -14.73
C PHE A 313 6.66 4.62 -14.61
N ILE A 314 7.00 5.06 -13.38
CA ILE A 314 7.77 6.29 -13.13
C ILE A 314 9.16 6.32 -13.81
N ASN A 315 9.70 5.15 -14.16
CA ASN A 315 10.99 5.01 -14.85
C ASN A 315 10.82 4.70 -16.35
N CYS A 316 9.61 4.80 -16.90
CA CYS A 316 9.32 4.58 -18.31
C CYS A 316 9.27 5.93 -19.03
N GLU A 317 10.31 6.24 -19.81
CA GLU A 317 10.46 7.52 -20.51
C GLU A 317 9.31 7.83 -21.49
N GLN A 318 8.64 6.81 -22.01
CA GLN A 318 7.52 6.95 -22.95
C GLN A 318 6.18 7.31 -22.29
N VAL A 319 6.12 7.42 -20.95
CA VAL A 319 4.89 7.71 -20.22
C VAL A 319 4.87 9.16 -19.80
N ASP A 320 3.84 9.89 -20.24
CA ASP A 320 3.58 11.26 -19.82
C ASP A 320 2.61 11.29 -18.64
N PHE A 321 3.08 11.90 -17.54
CA PHE A 321 2.34 12.07 -16.29
C PHE A 321 1.75 13.47 -16.12
N SER A 322 1.95 14.38 -17.07
CA SER A 322 1.60 15.81 -16.95
C SER A 322 0.12 16.05 -16.59
N GLU A 323 -0.80 15.20 -17.08
CA GLU A 323 -2.24 15.28 -16.80
C GLU A 323 -2.73 14.21 -15.80
N ARG A 324 -1.82 13.46 -15.16
CA ARG A 324 -2.17 12.30 -14.34
C ARG A 324 -1.74 12.48 -12.89
N ASP A 325 -2.72 12.70 -12.00
CA ASP A 325 -2.50 12.70 -10.55
C ASP A 325 -2.35 11.28 -9.98
N PHE A 326 -1.29 10.99 -9.25
CA PHE A 326 -1.05 9.63 -8.75
C PHE A 326 -0.26 9.61 -7.44
N TYR A 327 -0.39 8.50 -6.73
CA TYR A 327 0.45 8.20 -5.57
C TYR A 327 1.43 7.07 -5.89
N PHE A 328 2.60 7.09 -5.25
CA PHE A 328 3.50 5.96 -5.27
C PHE A 328 2.78 4.68 -4.82
N SER A 329 3.04 3.58 -5.53
CA SER A 329 2.47 2.28 -5.18
C SER A 329 2.91 1.87 -3.78
N ALA A 330 1.94 1.45 -2.95
CA ALA A 330 2.23 0.96 -1.61
C ALA A 330 3.05 -0.34 -1.66
N VAL A 331 4.13 -0.41 -0.88
CA VAL A 331 5.04 -1.57 -0.88
C VAL A 331 5.28 -2.17 0.51
N LEU A 332 4.86 -1.49 1.57
CA LEU A 332 4.93 -1.97 2.95
C LEU A 332 3.53 -2.27 3.46
N SER A 333 3.40 -3.30 4.26
CA SER A 333 2.19 -3.55 5.05
C SER A 333 1.98 -2.41 6.05
N ASP A 334 0.74 -2.19 6.47
CA ASP A 334 0.43 -1.22 7.51
C ASP A 334 -0.67 -1.69 8.47
N VAL A 335 -0.58 -1.22 9.71
CA VAL A 335 -1.57 -1.35 10.77
C VAL A 335 -1.97 0.05 11.18
N THR A 336 -3.24 0.37 11.03
CA THR A 336 -3.80 1.66 11.40
C THR A 336 -4.67 1.52 12.63
N ASN A 337 -4.47 2.37 13.62
CA ASN A 337 -5.31 2.48 14.80
C ASN A 337 -5.87 3.90 14.93
N LYS A 338 -7.03 4.04 15.60
CA LYS A 338 -7.69 5.33 15.88
C LYS A 338 -8.11 6.07 14.61
N ASP A 339 -8.55 5.33 13.61
CA ASP A 339 -8.80 5.84 12.27
C ASP A 339 -10.17 6.53 12.13
N LYS A 340 -11.08 6.36 13.10
CA LYS A 340 -12.43 6.91 13.00
C LYS A 340 -12.53 8.44 13.07
N TYR A 341 -11.44 9.16 13.32
CA TYR A 341 -11.48 10.61 13.59
C TYR A 341 -11.15 11.50 12.38
N HIS A 342 -10.68 10.94 11.27
CA HIS A 342 -10.14 11.72 10.15
C HIS A 342 -10.90 11.52 8.83
N HIS A 343 -11.67 10.43 8.69
CA HIS A 343 -12.40 10.12 7.47
C HIS A 343 -13.90 9.95 7.74
N VAL A 344 -14.74 10.74 7.05
CA VAL A 344 -16.20 10.71 7.21
C VAL A 344 -16.78 9.31 6.99
N GLY A 345 -16.20 8.53 6.06
CA GLY A 345 -16.58 7.14 5.85
C GLY A 345 -16.27 6.26 7.06
N HIS A 346 -15.12 6.45 7.70
CA HIS A 346 -14.70 5.71 8.88
C HIS A 346 -15.55 6.07 10.10
N VAL A 347 -15.85 7.37 10.30
CA VAL A 347 -16.79 7.84 11.33
C VAL A 347 -18.15 7.13 11.19
N LYS A 348 -18.73 7.15 9.97
CA LYS A 348 -20.08 6.62 9.72
C LYS A 348 -20.18 5.11 9.91
N LEU A 349 -19.08 4.40 9.69
CA LEU A 349 -19.02 2.94 9.76
C LEU A 349 -18.38 2.42 11.05
N ASP A 350 -17.95 3.34 11.92
CA ASP A 350 -17.17 3.08 13.13
C ASP A 350 -15.90 2.25 12.85
N ILE A 351 -15.28 2.48 11.69
CA ILE A 351 -14.03 1.83 11.29
C ILE A 351 -12.90 2.53 12.00
N ASN A 352 -12.17 1.79 12.84
CA ASN A 352 -11.15 2.40 13.69
C ASN A 352 -9.79 1.75 13.54
N ASN A 353 -9.77 0.46 13.22
CA ASN A 353 -8.54 -0.32 13.13
C ASN A 353 -8.52 -1.08 11.81
N CYS A 354 -7.42 -0.96 11.07
CA CYS A 354 -7.25 -1.54 9.74
C CYS A 354 -5.89 -2.22 9.60
N ILE A 355 -5.82 -3.30 8.82
CA ILE A 355 -4.57 -3.84 8.30
C ILE A 355 -4.62 -3.76 6.77
N ARG A 356 -3.49 -3.42 6.15
CA ARG A 356 -3.28 -3.55 4.70
C ARG A 356 -1.97 -4.27 4.42
N VAL A 357 -2.02 -5.24 3.51
CA VAL A 357 -0.85 -5.93 2.98
C VAL A 357 -0.83 -5.79 1.45
N PRO A 358 -0.02 -4.88 0.89
CA PRO A 358 0.14 -4.73 -0.55
C PRO A 358 0.77 -5.96 -1.20
N LEU A 359 0.29 -6.33 -2.38
CA LEU A 359 0.77 -7.48 -3.14
C LEU A 359 1.29 -7.04 -4.52
N THR A 360 2.43 -7.62 -4.89
CA THR A 360 3.03 -7.50 -6.22
C THR A 360 2.62 -8.67 -7.10
N MET A 361 2.18 -8.37 -8.31
CA MET A 361 1.82 -9.35 -9.35
C MET A 361 2.82 -9.29 -10.51
N THR A 362 2.96 -10.38 -11.26
CA THR A 362 3.83 -10.43 -12.43
C THR A 362 2.99 -10.57 -13.70
N ILE A 363 3.22 -9.71 -14.68
CA ILE A 363 2.55 -9.72 -15.99
C ILE A 363 3.63 -9.59 -17.07
N ASN A 364 3.69 -10.54 -18.01
CA ASN A 364 4.73 -10.62 -19.05
C ASN A 364 6.17 -10.38 -18.52
N GLY A 365 6.47 -10.91 -17.33
CA GLY A 365 7.79 -10.76 -16.68
C GLY A 365 8.04 -9.42 -15.97
N ARG A 366 7.10 -8.46 -16.02
CA ARG A 366 7.15 -7.21 -15.25
C ARG A 366 6.41 -7.34 -13.93
N GLU A 367 6.99 -6.77 -12.88
CA GLU A 367 6.34 -6.63 -11.58
C GLU A 367 5.43 -5.39 -11.54
N TYR A 368 4.20 -5.60 -11.09
CA TYR A 368 3.22 -4.57 -10.79
C TYR A 368 3.00 -4.50 -9.27
N LYS A 369 3.57 -3.47 -8.65
CA LYS A 369 3.45 -3.18 -7.22
C LYS A 369 2.05 -2.68 -6.90
N ALA A 370 1.53 -3.15 -5.76
CA ALA A 370 0.21 -2.77 -5.27
C ALA A 370 -0.87 -2.96 -6.33
N LEU A 371 -0.76 -3.95 -7.23
CA LEU A 371 -1.86 -4.26 -8.15
C LEU A 371 -3.02 -4.89 -7.38
N MET A 372 -2.66 -5.64 -6.34
CA MET A 372 -3.56 -6.21 -5.36
C MET A 372 -3.15 -5.76 -3.95
N ASP A 373 -4.08 -5.82 -3.00
CA ASP A 373 -3.77 -5.77 -1.57
C ASP A 373 -4.82 -6.54 -0.79
N VAL A 374 -4.42 -7.17 0.31
CA VAL A 374 -5.36 -7.75 1.28
C VAL A 374 -5.56 -6.73 2.39
N ARG A 375 -6.82 -6.48 2.73
CA ARG A 375 -7.19 -5.58 3.81
C ARG A 375 -8.18 -6.21 4.74
N THR A 376 -8.05 -5.87 6.02
CA THR A 376 -9.03 -6.17 7.04
C THR A 376 -9.34 -4.92 7.84
N PHE A 377 -10.54 -4.84 8.39
CA PHE A 377 -10.82 -3.86 9.43
C PHE A 377 -11.74 -4.40 10.52
N ARG A 378 -11.61 -3.76 11.69
CA ARG A 378 -12.51 -3.92 12.84
C ARG A 378 -13.28 -2.63 13.08
N ARG A 379 -14.55 -2.79 13.43
CA ARG A 379 -15.41 -1.74 13.95
C ARG A 379 -15.17 -1.60 15.46
N GLY A 380 -15.34 -0.39 15.98
CA GLY A 380 -15.11 -0.09 17.38
C GLY A 380 -13.62 -0.04 17.76
N ASP A 381 -13.31 -0.14 19.04
CA ASP A 381 -11.99 0.25 19.57
C ASP A 381 -10.96 -0.90 19.71
N ASN A 382 -11.28 -2.12 19.27
CA ASN A 382 -10.38 -3.27 19.40
C ASN A 382 -9.22 -3.21 18.40
N GLU A 383 -8.05 -2.78 18.87
CA GLU A 383 -6.81 -2.66 18.08
C GLU A 383 -6.28 -4.03 17.61
N TYR A 384 -5.65 -4.06 16.44
CA TYR A 384 -4.97 -5.25 15.94
C TYR A 384 -3.66 -5.50 16.70
N SER A 385 -3.38 -6.76 16.97
CA SER A 385 -2.10 -7.24 17.48
C SER A 385 -1.10 -7.48 16.34
N ILE A 386 0.17 -7.68 16.68
CA ILE A 386 1.18 -8.12 15.71
C ILE A 386 0.82 -9.48 15.13
N SER A 387 0.33 -10.42 15.95
CA SER A 387 -0.11 -11.74 15.47
C SER A 387 -1.24 -11.65 14.44
N ASP A 388 -2.14 -10.67 14.58
CA ASP A 388 -3.15 -10.40 13.54
C ASP A 388 -2.49 -10.00 12.21
N LEU A 389 -1.51 -9.09 12.24
CA LEU A 389 -0.75 -8.70 11.06
C LEU A 389 0.01 -9.88 10.43
N GLU A 390 0.65 -10.74 11.23
CA GLU A 390 1.32 -11.94 10.74
C GLU A 390 0.34 -12.86 9.99
N ASN A 391 -0.84 -13.08 10.56
CA ASN A 391 -1.91 -13.87 9.93
C ASN A 391 -2.38 -13.25 8.60
N VAL A 392 -2.58 -11.93 8.54
CA VAL A 392 -2.94 -11.24 7.29
C VAL A 392 -1.81 -11.39 6.26
N ILE A 393 -0.54 -11.28 6.67
CA ILE A 393 0.60 -11.49 5.77
C ILE A 393 0.61 -12.92 5.24
N ILE A 394 0.44 -13.93 6.09
CA ILE A 394 0.38 -15.35 5.67
C ILE A 394 -0.75 -15.56 4.66
N TYR A 395 -1.97 -15.16 4.98
CA TYR A 395 -3.14 -15.36 4.11
C TYR A 395 -3.02 -14.57 2.80
N SER A 396 -2.36 -13.40 2.83
CA SER A 396 -2.09 -12.63 1.61
C SER A 396 -1.20 -13.36 0.60
N LYS A 397 -0.31 -14.25 1.06
CA LYS A 397 0.51 -15.11 0.18
C LYS A 397 -0.36 -16.11 -0.58
N TYR A 398 -1.39 -16.66 0.07
CA TYR A 398 -2.36 -17.52 -0.59
C TYR A 398 -3.19 -16.75 -1.63
N VAL A 399 -3.71 -15.57 -1.24
CA VAL A 399 -4.45 -14.67 -2.14
C VAL A 399 -3.62 -14.26 -3.36
N LYS A 400 -2.32 -14.02 -3.17
CA LYS A 400 -1.40 -13.70 -4.27
C LYS A 400 -1.30 -14.83 -5.28
N VAL A 401 -1.09 -16.08 -4.83
CA VAL A 401 -0.97 -17.23 -5.75
C VAL A 401 -2.27 -17.43 -6.54
N ILE A 402 -3.41 -17.29 -5.86
CA ILE A 402 -4.74 -17.38 -6.49
C ILE A 402 -4.94 -16.29 -7.54
N GLY A 403 -4.60 -15.04 -7.19
CA GLY A 403 -4.65 -13.92 -8.12
C GLY A 403 -3.72 -14.10 -9.32
N GLN A 404 -2.50 -14.59 -9.08
CA GLN A 404 -1.48 -14.75 -10.13
C GLN A 404 -1.91 -15.80 -11.16
N ALA A 405 -2.53 -16.89 -10.70
CA ALA A 405 -3.03 -17.93 -11.58
C ALA A 405 -4.05 -17.42 -12.62
N ILE A 406 -4.87 -16.41 -12.29
CA ILE A 406 -5.77 -15.79 -13.26
C ILE A 406 -4.99 -15.08 -14.36
N PHE A 407 -3.98 -14.28 -14.00
CA PHE A 407 -3.13 -13.63 -15.01
C PHE A 407 -2.40 -14.66 -15.89
N ASP A 408 -1.88 -15.72 -15.27
CA ASP A 408 -1.14 -16.77 -15.98
C ASP A 408 -2.06 -17.52 -16.96
N ILE A 409 -3.25 -17.94 -16.52
CA ILE A 409 -4.22 -18.65 -17.37
C ILE A 409 -4.65 -17.77 -18.56
N ILE A 410 -5.01 -16.51 -18.33
CA ILE A 410 -5.45 -15.62 -19.41
C ILE A 410 -4.31 -15.33 -20.40
N THR A 411 -3.07 -15.26 -19.91
CA THR A 411 -1.88 -15.13 -20.76
C THR A 411 -1.66 -16.39 -21.62
N ASP A 412 -1.77 -17.57 -21.02
CA ASP A 412 -1.59 -18.87 -21.70
C ASP A 412 -2.67 -19.11 -22.77
N GLU A 413 -3.94 -18.85 -22.45
CA GLU A 413 -5.07 -19.04 -23.36
C GLU A 413 -5.14 -17.96 -24.46
N LYS A 414 -4.47 -16.82 -24.27
CA LYS A 414 -4.51 -15.64 -25.16
C LYS A 414 -5.92 -15.10 -25.41
N ASP A 415 -6.86 -15.39 -24.52
CA ASP A 415 -8.20 -14.82 -24.52
C ASP A 415 -8.23 -13.54 -23.67
N PHE A 416 -7.85 -12.43 -24.29
CA PHE A 416 -7.81 -11.12 -23.64
C PHE A 416 -9.20 -10.48 -23.45
N SER A 417 -10.29 -11.23 -23.62
CA SER A 417 -11.65 -10.76 -23.34
C SER A 417 -12.06 -10.90 -21.86
N PHE A 418 -11.32 -11.67 -21.07
CA PHE A 418 -11.65 -11.92 -19.67
C PHE A 418 -11.59 -10.65 -18.82
N ALA A 419 -12.72 -10.36 -18.17
CA ALA A 419 -12.86 -9.29 -17.20
C ALA A 419 -13.82 -9.73 -16.08
N LEU A 420 -13.50 -9.37 -14.84
CA LEU A 420 -14.40 -9.57 -13.69
C LEU A 420 -15.64 -8.71 -13.85
N GLN A 421 -16.80 -9.30 -13.60
CA GLN A 421 -18.08 -8.61 -13.65
C GLN A 421 -18.14 -7.54 -12.55
N GLN A 422 -18.34 -6.28 -12.94
CA GLN A 422 -18.40 -5.17 -11.98
C GLN A 422 -19.50 -5.36 -10.93
N VAL A 423 -19.13 -5.04 -9.69
CA VAL A 423 -20.05 -5.11 -8.54
C VAL A 423 -20.94 -3.86 -8.54
N ASN A 424 -22.25 -4.09 -8.55
CA ASN A 424 -23.27 -3.09 -8.27
C ASN A 424 -24.06 -3.50 -7.01
N ARG A 425 -24.94 -2.62 -6.54
CA ARG A 425 -25.67 -2.88 -5.29
C ARG A 425 -26.53 -4.15 -5.36
N ASP A 426 -27.15 -4.42 -6.50
CA ASP A 426 -28.09 -5.52 -6.65
C ASP A 426 -27.37 -6.88 -6.71
N ASN A 427 -26.31 -7.00 -7.50
CA ASN A 427 -25.52 -8.23 -7.54
C ASN A 427 -24.75 -8.45 -6.22
N TYR A 428 -24.23 -7.40 -5.59
CA TYR A 428 -23.59 -7.53 -4.28
C TYR A 428 -24.57 -8.04 -3.22
N THR A 429 -25.79 -7.51 -3.20
CA THR A 429 -26.85 -7.96 -2.27
C THR A 429 -27.20 -9.44 -2.47
N LYS A 430 -27.24 -9.91 -3.73
CA LYS A 430 -27.44 -11.33 -4.04
C LYS A 430 -26.26 -12.17 -3.56
N ASN A 431 -25.04 -11.72 -3.82
CA ASN A 431 -23.81 -12.41 -3.42
C ASN A 431 -23.71 -12.54 -1.89
N LEU A 432 -24.14 -11.53 -1.12
CA LEU A 432 -24.21 -11.62 0.35
C LEU A 432 -25.16 -12.75 0.81
N ALA A 433 -26.30 -12.90 0.15
CA ALA A 433 -27.26 -13.95 0.48
C ALA A 433 -26.74 -15.34 0.11
N GLU A 434 -25.96 -15.46 -0.96
CA GLU A 434 -25.29 -16.70 -1.35
C GLU A 434 -24.14 -17.03 -0.39
N LEU A 435 -23.32 -16.04 -0.05
CA LEU A 435 -22.22 -16.19 0.91
C LEU A 435 -22.72 -16.70 2.26
N LYS A 436 -23.86 -16.19 2.74
CA LYS A 436 -24.51 -16.66 3.96
C LYS A 436 -24.99 -18.12 3.88
N LYS A 437 -25.28 -18.63 2.69
CA LYS A 437 -25.68 -20.04 2.46
C LYS A 437 -24.48 -20.97 2.28
N LYS A 438 -23.36 -20.46 1.76
CA LYS A 438 -22.12 -21.21 1.57
C LYS A 438 -21.50 -21.44 2.97
N GLY A 439 -21.81 -22.58 3.57
CA GLY A 439 -21.53 -22.93 4.97
C GLY A 439 -20.09 -23.32 5.29
N TYR A 440 -19.10 -22.75 4.60
CA TYR A 440 -17.67 -22.94 4.91
C TYR A 440 -17.12 -21.81 5.79
#